data_AF-A0A7C3Q415-F1
#
_entry.id   AF-A0A7C3Q415-F1
#
_cell.length_a   1.000
_cell.length_b   1.000
_cell.length_c   1.000
_cell.angle_alpha   90.00
_cell.angle_beta   90.00
_cell.angle_gamma   90.00
#
_symmetry.space_group_name_H-M   'P 1'
#
loop_
_entity.id
_entity.type
_entity.pdbx_description
1 polymer ?
#
loop_
_entity_poly.entity_id
_entity_poly.type
_entity_poly.pdbx_seq_one_letter_code
_entity_poly.pdbx_strand_id
1 'polypeptide(L)'
;LGQHRLSERCIQTLATAELKRDEEGLLKFADKHGLPIQFWSKEELEMVQIPNPSETVSKFVGVRGVAEPAAILSAKGGKLIVEKVKHGNLTMAVALISVDGE
;
A
#
# COMPACT_ATOMS: atom_id res chain seq x y z
N LEU A 1 11.28 4.40 6.52
CA LEU A 1 11.94 3.24 5.87
C LEU A 1 13.30 2.88 6.49
N GLY A 2 14.10 3.86 6.94
CA GLY A 2 15.43 3.60 7.53
C GLY A 2 15.46 2.60 8.70
N GLN A 3 14.39 2.50 9.50
CA GLN A 3 14.26 1.48 10.55
C GLN A 3 14.19 0.04 10.00
N HIS A 4 13.73 -0.13 8.76
CA HIS A 4 13.71 -1.41 8.04
C HIS A 4 14.92 -1.57 7.10
N ARG A 5 15.92 -0.68 7.17
CA ARG A 5 17.10 -0.65 6.29
C ARG A 5 16.76 -0.58 4.80
N LEU A 6 15.62 0.03 4.46
CA LEU A 6 15.19 0.25 3.09
C LEU A 6 15.52 1.68 2.67
N SER A 7 16.11 1.81 1.48
CA SER A 7 16.35 3.11 0.84
C SER A 7 15.06 3.62 0.19
N GLU A 8 14.75 4.90 0.38
CA GLU A 8 13.62 5.55 -0.30
C GLU A 8 13.77 5.52 -1.83
N ARG A 9 15.01 5.43 -2.33
CA ARG A 9 15.29 5.29 -3.77
C ARG A 9 14.87 3.94 -4.36
N CYS A 10 14.59 2.96 -3.52
CA CYS A 10 14.13 1.63 -3.95
C CYS A 10 12.59 1.53 -4.02
N ILE A 11 11.86 2.60 -3.70
CA ILE A 11 10.41 2.63 -3.85
C ILE A 11 10.10 2.86 -5.33
N GLN A 12 9.39 1.91 -5.95
CA GLN A 12 8.96 2.05 -7.34
C GLN A 12 7.63 2.80 -7.47
N THR A 13 6.69 2.59 -6.55
CA THR A 13 5.35 3.15 -6.61
C THR A 13 4.72 3.28 -5.23
N LEU A 14 3.79 4.21 -5.09
CA LEU A 14 2.82 4.24 -4.01
C LEU A 14 1.55 3.50 -4.46
N ALA A 15 0.81 2.96 -3.50
CA ALA A 15 -0.43 2.23 -3.75
C ALA A 15 -1.45 2.49 -2.64
N THR A 16 -2.70 2.73 -3.01
CA THR A 16 -3.78 2.94 -2.04
C THR A 16 -5.17 2.61 -2.60
N ALA A 17 -6.22 2.81 -1.82
CA ALA A 17 -7.60 2.63 -2.27
C ALA A 17 -8.08 3.81 -3.13
N GLU A 18 -8.95 3.55 -4.10
CA GLU A 18 -9.55 4.59 -4.97
C GLU A 18 -10.25 5.72 -4.20
N LEU A 19 -10.80 5.44 -3.02
CA LEU A 19 -11.40 6.46 -2.15
C LEU A 19 -10.44 7.62 -1.82
N LYS A 20 -9.12 7.39 -1.94
CA LYS A 20 -8.07 8.38 -1.69
C LYS A 20 -7.51 9.03 -2.96
N ARG A 21 -8.19 8.90 -4.10
CA ARG A 21 -7.72 9.46 -5.38
C ARG A 21 -7.52 10.98 -5.33
N ASP A 22 -8.36 11.67 -4.55
CA ASP A 22 -8.32 13.12 -4.39
C ASP A 22 -7.65 13.57 -3.09
N GLU A 23 -6.94 12.67 -2.40
CA GLU A 23 -6.23 12.98 -1.15
C GLU A 23 -5.00 13.86 -1.44
N GLU A 24 -5.16 15.18 -1.33
CA GLU A 24 -4.10 16.15 -1.67
C GLU A 24 -2.76 15.86 -1.01
N GLY A 25 -2.77 15.45 0.27
CA GLY A 25 -1.54 15.17 1.01
C GLY A 25 -0.75 14.01 0.40
N LEU A 26 -1.46 13.00 -0.11
CA LEU A 26 -0.85 11.85 -0.77
C LEU A 26 -0.36 12.20 -2.17
N LEU A 27 -1.13 12.97 -2.94
CA LEU A 27 -0.75 13.42 -4.28
C LEU A 27 0.49 14.34 -4.23
N LYS A 28 0.51 15.31 -3.31
CA LYS A 28 1.67 16.21 -3.11
C LYS A 28 2.91 15.43 -2.67
N PHE A 29 2.74 14.38 -1.86
CA PHE A 29 3.86 13.51 -1.48
C PHE A 29 4.39 12.72 -2.68
N ALA A 30 3.50 12.12 -3.48
CA ALA A 30 3.88 11.39 -4.68
C ALA A 30 4.66 12.28 -5.67
N ASP A 31 4.12 13.48 -5.95
CA ASP A 31 4.73 14.48 -6.84
C ASP A 31 6.10 14.94 -6.33
N LYS A 32 6.20 15.33 -5.06
CA LYS A 32 7.46 15.76 -4.43
C LYS A 32 8.57 14.71 -4.53
N HIS A 33 8.21 13.43 -4.49
CA HIS A 33 9.15 12.31 -4.53
C HIS A 33 9.30 11.70 -5.94
N GLY A 34 8.59 12.21 -6.95
CA GLY A 34 8.60 11.67 -8.31
C GLY A 34 8.11 10.22 -8.39
N LEU A 35 7.22 9.82 -7.48
CA LEU A 35 6.71 8.45 -7.39
C LEU A 35 5.36 8.34 -8.10
N PRO A 36 5.14 7.34 -8.96
CA PRO A 36 3.81 7.02 -9.44
C PRO A 36 2.93 6.56 -8.27
N ILE A 37 1.62 6.74 -8.43
CA ILE A 37 0.62 6.26 -7.48
C ILE A 37 -0.42 5.41 -8.19
N GLN A 38 -0.70 4.25 -7.62
CA GLN A 38 -1.74 3.32 -8.08
C GLN A 38 -2.92 3.35 -7.11
N PHE A 39 -4.12 3.28 -7.67
CA PHE A 39 -5.37 3.26 -6.92
C PHE A 39 -6.12 1.97 -7.22
N TRP A 40 -6.51 1.26 -6.17
CA TRP A 40 -7.19 -0.03 -6.26
C TRP A 40 -8.62 0.06 -5.75
N SER A 41 -9.54 -0.59 -6.47
CA SER A 41 -10.95 -0.67 -6.09
C SER A 41 -11.13 -1.48 -4.80
N LYS A 42 -12.31 -1.37 -4.18
CA LYS A 42 -12.60 -2.14 -2.96
C LYS A 42 -12.60 -3.64 -3.24
N GLU A 43 -13.14 -4.01 -4.39
CA GLU A 43 -13.27 -5.38 -4.86
C GLU A 43 -11.90 -6.03 -5.03
N GLU A 44 -10.97 -5.33 -5.68
CA GLU A 44 -9.59 -5.81 -5.85
C GLU A 44 -8.86 -5.97 -4.51
N LEU A 45 -9.01 -5.00 -3.60
CA LEU A 45 -8.38 -5.07 -2.28
C LEU A 45 -8.90 -6.23 -1.43
N GLU A 46 -10.19 -6.56 -1.53
CA GLU A 46 -10.83 -7.62 -0.74
C GLU A 46 -10.46 -9.03 -1.20
N MET A 47 -10.08 -9.20 -2.48
CA MET A 47 -9.60 -10.47 -3.03
C MET A 47 -8.23 -10.89 -2.50
N VAL A 48 -7.46 -9.96 -1.93
CA VAL A 48 -6.11 -10.24 -1.44
C VAL A 48 -6.16 -10.79 -0.02
N GLN A 49 -5.47 -11.91 0.21
CA GLN A 49 -5.24 -12.42 1.55
C GLN A 49 -4.16 -11.60 2.24
N ILE A 50 -4.44 -11.14 3.46
CA ILE A 50 -3.55 -10.27 4.23
C ILE A 50 -3.35 -10.78 5.65
N PRO A 51 -2.15 -10.62 6.22
CA PRO A 51 -1.86 -11.10 7.57
C PRO A 51 -2.54 -10.25 8.66
N ASN A 52 -2.75 -8.95 8.43
CA ASN A 52 -3.22 -8.04 9.47
C ASN A 52 -4.51 -7.27 9.07
N PRO A 53 -5.68 -7.96 9.02
CA PRO A 53 -6.95 -7.30 8.77
C PRO A 53 -7.23 -6.18 9.81
N SER A 54 -8.07 -5.23 9.43
CA SER A 54 -8.43 -4.06 10.24
C SER A 54 -9.94 -3.90 10.30
N GLU A 55 -10.50 -4.08 11.49
CA GLU A 55 -11.92 -3.86 11.74
C GLU A 55 -12.36 -2.42 11.50
N THR A 56 -11.49 -1.44 11.81
CA THR A 56 -11.77 -0.03 11.55
C THR A 56 -11.92 0.23 10.05
N VAL A 57 -10.99 -0.28 9.23
CA VAL A 57 -11.07 -0.13 7.77
C VAL A 57 -12.29 -0.86 7.22
N SER A 58 -12.61 -2.04 7.74
CA SER A 58 -13.81 -2.79 7.35
C SER A 58 -15.08 -1.98 7.60
N LYS A 59 -15.19 -1.31 8.76
CA LYS A 59 -16.37 -0.48 9.10
C LYS A 59 -16.53 0.78 8.24
N PHE A 60 -15.43 1.47 7.90
CA PHE A 60 -15.51 2.77 7.20
C PHE A 60 -15.36 2.66 5.68
N VAL A 61 -14.54 1.72 5.21
CA VAL A 61 -14.20 1.57 3.79
C VAL A 61 -14.90 0.35 3.18
N GLY A 62 -15.26 -0.65 3.99
CA GLY A 62 -15.90 -1.88 3.51
C GLY A 62 -14.92 -2.96 3.06
N VAL A 63 -13.62 -2.81 3.34
CA VAL A 63 -12.57 -3.80 3.03
C VAL A 63 -11.77 -4.18 4.27
N ARG A 64 -11.23 -5.40 4.31
CA ARG A 64 -10.45 -5.89 5.46
C ARG A 64 -9.13 -5.14 5.68
N GLY A 65 -8.64 -4.38 4.70
CA GLY A 65 -7.44 -3.56 4.81
C GLY A 65 -7.18 -2.76 3.54
N VAL A 66 -6.28 -1.78 3.59
CA VAL A 66 -5.86 -1.00 2.40
C VAL A 66 -4.37 -1.10 2.15
N ALA A 67 -3.53 -0.81 3.15
CA ALA A 67 -2.08 -0.70 2.95
C ALA A 67 -1.44 -2.01 2.48
N GLU A 68 -1.69 -3.13 3.18
CA GLU A 68 -1.17 -4.45 2.81
C GLU A 68 -1.69 -4.95 1.46
N PRO A 69 -3.01 -4.99 1.18
CA PRO A 69 -3.50 -5.52 -0.08
C PRO A 69 -3.09 -4.65 -1.27
N ALA A 70 -3.08 -3.32 -1.12
CA ALA A 70 -2.60 -2.42 -2.17
C ALA A 70 -1.11 -2.63 -2.48
N ALA A 71 -0.29 -2.81 -1.44
CA ALA A 71 1.14 -3.09 -1.62
C ALA A 71 1.35 -4.43 -2.36
N ILE A 72 0.63 -5.49 -1.99
CA ILE A 72 0.73 -6.81 -2.64
C ILE A 72 0.30 -6.74 -4.11
N LEU A 73 -0.84 -6.09 -4.41
CA LEU A 73 -1.35 -5.96 -5.79
C LEU A 73 -0.36 -5.18 -6.67
N SER A 74 0.12 -4.03 -6.21
CA SER A 74 1.09 -3.22 -6.95
C SER A 74 2.46 -3.91 -7.08
N ALA A 75 2.78 -4.84 -6.19
CA ALA A 75 3.96 -5.69 -6.25
C ALA A 75 3.74 -6.99 -7.05
N LYS A 76 2.62 -7.13 -7.78
CA LYS A 76 2.27 -8.32 -8.58
C LYS A 76 2.22 -9.61 -7.75
N GLY A 77 1.57 -9.56 -6.58
CA GLY A 77 1.51 -10.70 -5.66
C GLY A 77 2.78 -10.89 -4.83
N GLY A 78 3.70 -9.93 -4.86
CA GLY A 78 4.96 -9.97 -4.15
C GLY A 78 4.83 -9.99 -2.63
N LYS A 79 5.91 -10.43 -1.96
CA LYS A 79 5.92 -10.66 -0.50
C LYS A 79 5.98 -9.35 0.28
N LEU A 80 5.14 -9.22 1.31
CA LEU A 80 5.28 -8.19 2.34
C LEU A 80 6.62 -8.34 3.08
N ILE A 81 7.46 -7.32 3.01
CA ILE A 81 8.69 -7.20 3.80
C ILE A 81 8.54 -6.25 4.99
N VAL A 82 7.51 -5.41 4.94
CA VAL A 82 7.03 -4.63 6.07
C VAL A 82 5.52 -4.84 6.11
N GLU A 83 5.05 -5.57 7.10
CA GLU A 83 3.62 -5.71 7.40
C GLU A 83 3.01 -4.38 7.86
N LYS A 84 1.72 -4.37 8.19
CA LYS A 84 1.00 -3.17 8.64
C LYS A 84 1.71 -2.44 9.78
N VAL A 85 2.23 -1.25 9.50
CA VAL A 85 2.75 -0.28 10.47
C VAL A 85 1.79 0.90 10.58
N LYS A 86 1.33 1.19 11.79
CA LYS A 86 0.49 2.37 12.09
C LYS A 86 1.31 3.45 12.77
N HIS A 87 1.22 4.69 12.26
CA HIS A 87 1.85 5.87 12.86
C HIS A 87 0.86 7.03 12.85
N GLY A 88 0.30 7.36 14.02
CA GLY A 88 -0.82 8.30 14.12
C GLY A 88 -2.02 7.85 13.27
N ASN A 89 -2.41 8.70 12.32
CA ASN A 89 -3.50 8.44 11.36
C ASN A 89 -3.01 7.78 10.05
N LEU A 90 -1.70 7.58 9.89
CA LEU A 90 -1.12 6.91 8.74
C LEU A 90 -0.98 5.41 9.01
N THR A 91 -1.26 4.60 7.99
CA THR A 91 -0.94 3.17 7.97
C THR A 91 -0.20 2.85 6.67
N MET A 92 0.89 2.10 6.77
CA MET A 92 1.75 1.75 5.64
C MET A 92 2.11 0.26 5.72
N ALA A 93 2.35 -0.34 4.55
CA ALA A 93 2.97 -1.66 4.38
C ALA A 93 3.89 -1.58 3.15
N VAL A 94 4.85 -2.49 3.04
CA VAL A 94 5.79 -2.56 1.91
C VAL A 94 5.88 -4.00 1.42
N ALA A 95 5.69 -4.18 0.11
CA ALA A 95 5.90 -5.44 -0.57
C ALA A 95 7.10 -5.33 -1.53
N LEU A 96 7.86 -6.42 -1.66
CA LEU A 96 8.85 -6.58 -2.73
C LEU A 96 8.13 -6.90 -4.03
N ILE A 97 8.47 -6.21 -5.11
CA ILE A 97 7.95 -6.53 -6.44
C ILE A 97 8.36 -7.94 -6.81
N SER A 98 7.37 -8.80 -7.13
CA SER A 98 7.66 -10.06 -7.80
C SER A 98 8.07 -9.74 -9.23
N VAL A 99 9.34 -10.01 -9.53
CA VAL A 99 9.81 -10.15 -10.89
C VAL A 99 9.67 -11.63 -11.22
N ASP A 100 8.49 -12.02 -11.70
CA ASP A 100 8.38 -13.31 -12.37
C ASP A 100 9.30 -13.24 -13.59
N GLY A 101 10.40 -13.98 -13.50
CA GLY A 101 11.46 -14.05 -14.48
C GLY A 101 12.00 -15.46 -14.50
N GLU A 102 11.16 -16.40 -14.96
CA GLU A 102 11.37 -17.33 -16.08
C GLU A 102 10.10 -18.16 -16.33
#